data_AF-A0AAD6HYD7-F1
#
_entry.id   AF-A0AAD6HYD7-F1
#
_cell.length_a   1.000
_cell.length_b   1.000
_cell.length_c   1.000
_cell.angle_alpha   90.00
_cell.angle_beta   90.00
_cell.angle_gamma   90.00
#
_symmetry.space_group_name_H-M   'P 1'
#
loop_
_entity.id
_entity.type
_entity.pdbx_description
1 polymer ?
#
loop_
_entity_poly.entity_id
_entity_poly.type
_entity_poly.pdbx_seq_one_letter_code
_entity_poly.pdbx_strand_id
1 'polypeptide(L)'
;MWVSGDQSAQSAAMELHDKLDFAIRDQREKWDASEVEGACSACFWPTATYQAILLHIIFSVVMKSEGVVNLDLKASISAADLALLNSLVGSCRRLGMFLYPNMLARYKEADLPSFVWVGIEEVKRFNIALYKLCAKLSSSSREDRPLLPASELQFPLPSNNPLWNSVGRDEWEANAKEENMVSLNDDLQGKWISKFADVLEFLGL
;
A
#
# COMPACT_ATOMS: atom_id res chain seq x y z
N MET A 1 13.78 13.39 -8.89
CA MET A 1 13.48 14.82 -8.67
C MET A 1 13.94 15.30 -7.30
N TRP A 2 13.58 14.65 -6.19
CA TRP A 2 14.15 15.01 -4.88
C TRP A 2 15.56 14.43 -4.62
N VAL A 3 15.74 13.15 -4.96
CA VAL A 3 17.00 12.39 -4.71
C VAL A 3 18.18 12.89 -5.55
N SER A 4 17.96 13.77 -6.52
CA SER A 4 19.02 14.34 -7.35
C SER A 4 19.91 15.34 -6.60
N GLY A 5 19.50 15.82 -5.42
CA GLY A 5 20.26 16.81 -4.63
C GLY A 5 20.27 18.22 -5.22
N ASP A 6 19.70 18.41 -6.42
CA ASP A 6 19.52 19.70 -7.05
C ASP A 6 18.42 20.51 -6.35
N GLN A 7 18.78 21.73 -5.91
CA GLN A 7 17.90 22.59 -5.13
C GLN A 7 16.64 23.00 -5.89
N SER A 8 16.75 23.17 -7.22
CA SER A 8 15.59 23.54 -8.04
C SER A 8 14.59 22.38 -8.14
N ALA A 9 15.08 21.16 -8.37
CA ALA A 9 14.27 19.95 -8.42
C ALA A 9 13.66 19.59 -7.05
N GLN A 10 14.38 19.88 -5.96
CA GLN A 10 13.88 19.74 -4.60
C GLN A 10 12.74 20.72 -4.27
N SER A 11 12.90 21.99 -4.64
CA SER A 11 11.85 23.01 -4.50
C SER A 11 10.59 22.64 -5.29
N ALA A 12 10.75 22.20 -6.54
CA ALA A 12 9.64 21.75 -7.37
C ALA A 12 8.92 20.53 -6.79
N ALA A 13 9.66 19.61 -6.16
CA ALA A 13 9.07 18.46 -5.48
C ALA A 13 8.27 18.86 -4.23
N MET A 14 8.71 19.87 -3.48
CA MET A 14 7.94 20.42 -2.34
C MET A 14 6.66 21.11 -2.82
N GLU A 15 6.74 21.95 -3.86
CA GLU A 15 5.55 22.61 -4.42
C GLU A 15 4.53 21.59 -4.95
N LEU A 16 5.01 20.52 -5.59
CA LEU A 16 4.14 19.43 -6.04
C LEU A 16 3.50 18.68 -4.85
N HIS A 17 4.27 18.45 -3.78
CA HIS A 17 3.76 17.81 -2.56
C HIS A 17 2.66 18.65 -1.90
N ASP A 18 2.84 19.96 -1.79
CA ASP A 18 1.84 20.89 -1.23
C ASP A 18 0.55 20.93 -2.06
N LYS A 19 0.68 20.98 -3.40
CA LYS A 19 -0.49 20.93 -4.30
C LYS A 19 -1.23 19.60 -4.16
N LEU A 20 -0.50 18.51 -4.02
CA LEU A 20 -1.08 17.18 -3.83
C LEU A 20 -1.76 17.06 -2.46
N ASP A 21 -1.18 17.63 -1.39
CA ASP A 21 -1.79 17.69 -0.06
C ASP A 21 -3.16 18.36 -0.13
N PHE A 22 -3.22 19.55 -0.75
CA PHE A 22 -4.46 20.29 -0.92
C PHE A 22 -5.49 19.46 -1.69
N ALA A 23 -5.11 18.88 -2.83
CA ALA A 23 -6.03 18.09 -3.65
C ALA A 23 -6.54 16.82 -2.96
N ILE A 24 -5.69 16.13 -2.20
CA ILE A 24 -6.07 14.94 -1.42
C ILE A 24 -7.11 15.32 -0.36
N ARG A 25 -6.87 16.41 0.38
CA ARG A 25 -7.75 16.85 1.47
C ARG A 25 -9.07 17.40 0.95
N ASP A 26 -9.05 18.19 -0.12
CA ASP A 26 -10.25 18.74 -0.76
C ASP A 26 -11.17 17.62 -1.30
N GLN A 27 -10.57 16.55 -1.84
CA GLN A 27 -11.32 15.43 -2.39
C GLN A 27 -11.61 14.31 -1.39
N ARG A 28 -11.47 14.57 -0.09
CA ARG A 28 -11.63 13.55 0.96
C ARG A 28 -12.95 12.80 0.88
N GLU A 29 -14.05 13.51 0.67
CA GLU A 29 -15.40 12.91 0.53
C GLU A 29 -15.51 11.91 -0.64
N LYS A 30 -14.61 11.97 -1.63
CA LYS A 30 -14.62 11.10 -2.80
C LYS A 30 -13.83 9.80 -2.61
N TRP A 31 -12.84 9.79 -1.71
CA TRP A 31 -11.95 8.64 -1.55
C TRP A 31 -12.01 8.01 -0.16
N ASP A 32 -12.40 8.76 0.87
CA ASP A 32 -12.43 8.31 2.26
C ASP A 32 -13.65 7.43 2.50
N ALA A 33 -13.46 6.11 2.45
CA ALA A 33 -14.48 5.11 2.72
C ALA A 33 -14.55 4.74 4.21
N SER A 34 -13.72 5.35 5.07
CA SER A 34 -13.64 4.98 6.49
C SER A 34 -14.92 5.33 7.27
N GLU A 35 -15.61 6.40 6.88
CA GLU A 35 -16.81 6.90 7.55
C GLU A 35 -18.09 6.78 6.70
N VAL A 36 -17.99 6.30 5.45
CA VAL A 36 -19.14 6.21 4.54
C VAL A 36 -20.05 5.04 4.94
N GLU A 37 -21.32 5.35 5.24
CA GLU A 37 -22.35 4.33 5.47
C GLU A 37 -22.56 3.49 4.20
N GLY A 38 -22.50 2.16 4.36
CA GLY A 38 -22.65 1.21 3.25
C GLY A 38 -21.37 0.92 2.45
N ALA A 39 -20.23 1.54 2.79
CA ALA A 39 -18.94 1.11 2.22
C ALA A 39 -18.66 -0.37 2.57
N CYS A 40 -18.35 -1.16 1.55
CA CYS A 40 -18.15 -2.60 1.68
C CYS A 40 -17.19 -3.14 0.61
N SER A 41 -16.89 -4.44 0.66
CA SER A 41 -15.96 -5.09 -0.27
C SER A 41 -16.40 -5.11 -1.74
N ALA A 42 -17.70 -4.93 -2.01
CA ALA A 42 -18.23 -4.83 -3.37
C ALA A 42 -18.01 -3.44 -4.01
N CYS A 43 -17.71 -2.42 -3.21
CA CYS A 43 -17.49 -1.06 -3.69
C CYS A 43 -16.26 -0.95 -4.60
N PHE A 44 -16.15 0.19 -5.29
CA PHE A 44 -14.98 0.50 -6.11
C PHE A 44 -13.74 0.73 -5.22
N TRP A 45 -12.57 0.27 -5.68
CA TRP A 45 -11.29 0.49 -5.01
C TRP A 45 -10.52 1.59 -5.73
N PRO A 46 -10.36 2.79 -5.14
CA PRO A 46 -9.61 3.88 -5.76
C PRO A 46 -8.09 3.67 -5.55
N THR A 47 -7.56 2.54 -6.03
CA THR A 47 -6.18 2.07 -5.78
C THR A 47 -5.14 3.13 -6.12
N ALA A 48 -5.24 3.78 -7.28
CA ALA A 48 -4.30 4.82 -7.69
C ALA A 48 -4.32 6.03 -6.73
N THR A 49 -5.51 6.43 -6.25
CA THR A 49 -5.65 7.50 -5.25
C THR A 49 -5.02 7.10 -3.92
N TYR A 50 -5.26 5.87 -3.47
CA TYR A 50 -4.69 5.34 -2.22
C TYR A 50 -3.17 5.22 -2.28
N GLN A 51 -2.62 4.77 -3.42
CA GLN A 51 -1.17 4.78 -3.67
C GLN A 51 -0.61 6.20 -3.63
N ALA A 52 -1.28 7.18 -4.25
CA ALA A 52 -0.85 8.58 -4.23
C ALA A 52 -0.86 9.16 -2.80
N ILE A 53 -1.90 8.86 -2.00
CA ILE A 53 -1.98 9.25 -0.59
C ILE A 53 -0.85 8.62 0.22
N LEU A 54 -0.60 7.32 0.05
CA LEU A 54 0.48 6.63 0.75
C LEU A 54 1.85 7.24 0.40
N LEU A 55 2.12 7.50 -0.88
CA LEU A 55 3.35 8.16 -1.32
C LEU A 55 3.49 9.57 -0.75
N HIS A 56 2.39 10.33 -0.70
CA HIS A 56 2.36 11.65 -0.09
C HIS A 56 2.74 11.62 1.40
N ILE A 57 2.20 10.66 2.17
CA ILE A 57 2.53 10.48 3.59
C ILE A 57 4.00 10.07 3.74
N ILE A 58 4.47 9.08 2.97
CA ILE A 58 5.88 8.65 3.00
C ILE A 58 6.81 9.83 2.74
N PHE A 59 6.51 10.65 1.73
CA PHE A 59 7.29 11.83 1.42
C PHE A 59 7.28 12.82 2.60
N SER A 60 6.12 13.12 3.20
CA SER A 60 6.03 14.01 4.37
C SER A 60 6.90 13.53 5.54
N VAL A 61 6.90 12.22 5.82
CA VAL A 61 7.72 11.61 6.87
C VAL A 61 9.21 11.72 6.54
N VAL A 62 9.61 11.45 5.29
CA VAL A 62 11.01 11.56 4.86
C VAL A 62 11.52 13.01 4.92
N MET A 63 10.67 14.01 4.63
CA MET A 63 11.06 15.42 4.65
C MET A 63 11.27 16.01 6.04
N LYS A 64 10.58 15.51 7.06
CA LYS A 64 10.67 16.03 8.44
C LYS A 64 11.95 15.62 9.17
N SER A 65 12.73 14.71 8.59
CA SER A 65 14.07 14.37 9.05
C SER A 65 15.05 15.47 8.61
N GLU A 66 15.49 16.31 9.55
CA GLU A 66 16.39 17.47 9.40
C GLU A 66 17.49 17.34 8.32
N GLY A 67 17.17 17.70 7.06
CA GLY A 67 18.12 17.98 5.98
C GLY A 67 18.93 16.80 5.42
N VAL A 68 19.01 15.68 6.12
CA VAL A 68 19.58 14.42 5.65
C VAL A 68 18.43 13.46 5.42
N VAL A 69 18.34 12.86 4.22
CA VAL A 69 17.37 11.81 3.90
C VAL A 69 17.63 10.63 4.83
N ASN A 70 16.99 10.64 5.99
CA ASN A 70 17.07 9.52 6.90
C ASN A 70 16.04 8.50 6.47
N LEU A 71 16.50 7.51 5.70
CA LEU A 71 15.70 6.33 5.35
C LEU A 71 15.40 5.46 6.58
N ASP A 72 16.05 5.72 7.72
CA ASP A 72 15.57 5.29 9.03
C ASP A 72 14.38 6.17 9.38
N LEU A 73 13.17 5.73 8.96
CA LEU A 73 11.86 6.36 9.21
C LEU A 73 11.48 6.41 10.71
N LYS A 74 12.44 6.71 11.59
CA LYS A 74 12.23 7.10 12.99
C LYS A 74 11.60 8.49 13.14
N ALA A 75 11.24 9.12 12.03
CA ALA A 75 10.71 10.47 11.98
C ALA A 75 9.28 10.53 12.54
N SER A 76 9.01 11.57 13.31
CA SER A 76 7.68 11.89 13.82
C SER A 76 6.76 12.31 12.67
N ILE A 77 5.63 11.64 12.54
CA ILE A 77 4.54 12.02 11.63
C ILE A 77 3.77 13.22 12.23
N SER A 78 3.24 14.14 11.39
CA SER A 78 2.37 15.19 11.92
C SER A 78 1.00 14.64 12.29
N ALA A 79 0.26 15.30 13.19
CA ALA A 79 -1.11 14.93 13.51
C ALA A 79 -2.02 14.91 12.27
N ALA A 80 -1.82 15.83 11.32
CA ALA A 80 -2.60 15.91 10.09
C ALA A 80 -2.34 14.73 9.14
N ASP A 81 -1.08 14.29 9.05
CA ASP A 81 -0.68 13.14 8.23
C ASP A 81 -1.05 11.81 8.90
N LEU A 82 -1.01 11.75 10.23
CA LEU A 82 -1.48 10.61 11.00
C LEU A 82 -2.98 10.42 10.84
N ALA A 83 -3.76 11.51 10.90
CA ALA A 83 -5.19 11.47 10.61
C ALA A 83 -5.47 11.00 9.17
N LEU A 84 -4.67 11.46 8.20
CA LEU A 84 -4.76 11.00 6.81
C LEU A 84 -4.46 9.49 6.69
N LEU A 85 -3.41 9.01 7.35
CA LEU A 85 -3.04 7.59 7.41
C LEU A 85 -4.14 6.73 8.05
N ASN A 86 -4.70 7.17 9.18
CA ASN A 86 -5.83 6.51 9.85
C ASN A 86 -7.02 6.33 8.90
N SER A 87 -7.34 7.38 8.14
CA SER A 87 -8.46 7.39 7.19
C SER A 87 -8.20 6.45 6.01
N LEU A 88 -6.96 6.42 5.51
CA LEU A 88 -6.54 5.49 4.47
C LEU A 88 -6.64 4.02 4.93
N VAL A 89 -6.11 3.70 6.12
CA VAL A 89 -6.19 2.35 6.70
C VAL A 89 -7.64 1.95 6.95
N GLY A 90 -8.44 2.86 7.54
CA GLY A 90 -9.87 2.65 7.76
C GLY A 90 -10.65 2.39 6.48
N SER A 91 -10.33 3.14 5.41
CA SER A 91 -10.93 2.95 4.09
C SER A 91 -10.57 1.59 3.50
N CYS A 92 -9.29 1.21 3.51
CA CYS A 92 -8.84 -0.10 3.02
C CYS A 92 -9.52 -1.25 3.78
N ARG A 93 -9.70 -1.09 5.10
CA ARG A 93 -10.39 -2.06 5.97
C ARG A 93 -11.88 -2.18 5.60
N ARG A 94 -12.60 -1.06 5.49
CA ARG A 94 -14.02 -1.02 5.09
C ARG A 94 -14.25 -1.62 3.70
N LEU A 95 -13.36 -1.32 2.76
CA LEU A 95 -13.39 -1.85 1.39
C LEU A 95 -12.88 -3.30 1.30
N GLY A 96 -12.46 -3.90 2.42
CA GLY A 96 -12.04 -5.29 2.47
C GLY A 96 -10.76 -5.58 1.68
N MET A 97 -9.89 -4.59 1.50
CA MET A 97 -8.68 -4.69 0.69
C MET A 97 -7.64 -5.64 1.29
N PHE A 98 -7.70 -5.96 2.59
CA PHE A 98 -6.75 -6.86 3.25
C PHE A 98 -7.15 -8.34 3.19
N LEU A 99 -8.20 -8.69 2.44
CA LEU A 99 -8.69 -10.07 2.32
C LEU A 99 -8.53 -10.57 0.88
N TYR A 100 -7.79 -11.66 0.69
CA TYR A 100 -7.49 -12.19 -0.65
C TYR A 100 -8.73 -12.60 -1.45
N PRO A 101 -9.73 -13.30 -0.88
CA PRO A 101 -11.01 -13.52 -1.56
C PRO A 101 -11.65 -12.26 -2.13
N ASN A 102 -11.56 -11.11 -1.45
CA ASN A 102 -12.11 -9.85 -1.98
C ASN A 102 -11.29 -9.33 -3.16
N MET A 103 -9.96 -9.54 -3.18
CA MET A 103 -9.12 -9.22 -4.34
C MET A 103 -9.47 -10.10 -5.54
N LEU A 104 -9.67 -11.41 -5.32
CA LEU A 104 -10.06 -12.36 -6.38
C LEU A 104 -11.43 -12.02 -6.96
N ALA A 105 -12.41 -11.68 -6.10
CA ALA A 105 -13.77 -11.34 -6.49
C ALA A 105 -13.88 -10.08 -7.39
N ARG A 106 -12.78 -9.34 -7.58
CA ARG A 106 -12.72 -8.22 -8.54
C ARG A 106 -12.65 -8.67 -10.00
N TYR A 107 -12.34 -9.93 -10.25
CA TYR A 107 -12.07 -10.47 -11.58
C TYR A 107 -13.03 -11.62 -11.93
N LYS A 108 -13.15 -11.88 -13.22
CA LYS A 108 -13.94 -12.97 -13.81
C LYS A 108 -13.02 -13.94 -14.53
N GLU A 109 -13.45 -15.19 -14.68
CA GLU A 109 -12.67 -16.22 -15.42
C GLU A 109 -12.38 -15.83 -16.87
N ALA A 110 -13.19 -14.95 -17.47
CA ALA A 110 -12.99 -14.45 -18.82
C ALA A 110 -11.93 -13.33 -18.93
N ASP A 111 -11.47 -12.77 -17.80
CA ASP A 111 -10.48 -11.70 -17.81
C ASP A 111 -9.10 -12.24 -18.22
N LEU A 112 -8.30 -11.38 -18.86
CA LEU A 112 -6.96 -11.75 -19.30
C LEU A 112 -6.10 -12.12 -18.07
N PRO A 113 -5.50 -13.33 -18.01
CA PRO A 113 -4.76 -13.78 -16.83
C PRO A 113 -3.64 -12.84 -16.38
N SER A 114 -2.94 -12.19 -17.32
CA SER A 114 -1.92 -11.19 -16.99
C SER A 114 -2.49 -9.93 -16.33
N PHE A 115 -3.68 -9.48 -16.77
CA PHE A 115 -4.37 -8.34 -16.16
C PHE A 115 -4.82 -8.67 -14.73
N VAL A 116 -5.40 -9.86 -14.54
CA VAL A 116 -5.81 -10.37 -13.22
C VAL A 116 -4.59 -10.43 -12.28
N TRP A 117 -3.48 -11.01 -12.75
CA TRP A 117 -2.25 -11.10 -11.97
C TRP A 117 -1.72 -9.72 -11.56
N VAL A 118 -1.56 -8.79 -12.53
CA VAL A 118 -1.04 -7.44 -12.24
C VAL A 118 -1.90 -6.74 -11.19
N GLY A 119 -3.22 -6.75 -11.36
CA GLY A 119 -4.08 -6.00 -10.44
C GLY A 119 -4.14 -6.60 -9.03
N ILE A 120 -4.06 -7.93 -8.89
CA ILE A 120 -3.93 -8.57 -7.57
C ILE A 120 -2.60 -8.21 -6.93
N GLU A 121 -1.51 -8.36 -7.69
CA GLU A 121 -0.16 -8.08 -7.22
C GLU A 121 0.06 -6.61 -6.87
N GLU A 122 -0.62 -5.70 -7.56
CA GLU A 122 -0.66 -4.27 -7.25
C GLU A 122 -1.27 -4.01 -5.87
N VAL A 123 -2.45 -4.59 -5.60
CA VAL A 123 -3.13 -4.42 -4.31
C VAL A 123 -2.30 -5.03 -3.18
N LYS A 124 -1.75 -6.24 -3.36
CA LYS A 124 -0.87 -6.85 -2.37
C LYS A 124 0.33 -5.97 -2.05
N ARG A 125 1.03 -5.46 -3.07
CA ARG A 125 2.20 -4.58 -2.88
C ARG A 125 1.83 -3.28 -2.20
N PHE A 126 0.70 -2.67 -2.56
CA PHE A 126 0.17 -1.49 -1.89
C PHE A 126 -0.11 -1.76 -0.40
N ASN A 127 -0.82 -2.84 -0.07
CA ASN A 127 -1.14 -3.19 1.31
C ASN A 127 0.11 -3.48 2.15
N ILE A 128 1.11 -4.15 1.57
CA ILE A 128 2.41 -4.38 2.23
C ILE A 128 3.14 -3.06 2.48
N ALA A 129 3.13 -2.14 1.53
CA ALA A 129 3.74 -0.82 1.73
C ALA A 129 3.04 -0.03 2.84
N LEU A 130 1.70 -0.07 2.87
CA LEU A 130 0.89 0.55 3.92
C LEU A 130 1.19 -0.06 5.30
N TYR A 131 1.23 -1.39 5.40
CA TYR A 131 1.61 -2.12 6.62
C TYR A 131 2.99 -1.70 7.12
N LYS A 132 4.01 -1.72 6.25
CA LYS A 132 5.39 -1.36 6.61
C LYS A 132 5.48 0.06 7.15
N LEU A 133 4.75 1.01 6.56
CA LEU A 133 4.69 2.38 7.06
C LEU A 133 4.07 2.42 8.46
N CYS A 134 2.93 1.75 8.66
CA CYS A 134 2.26 1.68 9.96
C CYS A 134 3.15 1.04 11.04
N ALA A 135 3.82 -0.06 10.72
CA ALA A 135 4.74 -0.75 11.63
C ALA A 135 5.93 0.14 12.03
N LYS A 136 6.52 0.85 11.05
CA LYS A 136 7.61 1.78 11.32
C LYS A 136 7.19 2.93 12.24
N LEU A 137 6.04 3.53 12.00
CA LEU A 137 5.52 4.61 12.85
C LEU A 137 5.15 4.13 14.26
N SER A 138 4.60 2.92 14.39
CA SER A 138 4.22 2.33 15.69
C SER A 138 5.42 1.93 16.55
N SER A 139 6.55 1.56 15.92
CA SER A 139 7.79 1.20 16.63
C SER A 139 8.41 2.34 17.46
N SER A 140 7.92 3.57 17.27
CA SER A 140 8.35 4.75 18.03
C SER A 140 7.68 4.87 19.42
N SER A 141 6.55 4.20 19.66
CA SER A 141 5.78 4.25 20.91
C SER A 141 5.40 2.83 21.39
N ARG A 142 6.08 2.31 22.43
CA ARG A 142 5.93 0.92 22.91
C ARG A 142 4.55 0.56 23.49
N GLU A 143 3.63 1.51 23.61
CA GLU A 143 2.33 1.31 24.29
C GLU A 143 1.13 1.30 23.33
N ASP A 144 1.29 1.72 22.07
CA ASP A 144 0.19 1.78 21.12
C ASP A 144 0.08 0.50 20.28
N ARG A 145 -1.14 0.00 20.13
CA ARG A 145 -1.42 -1.09 19.18
C ARG A 145 -1.08 -0.61 17.77
N PRO A 146 -0.48 -1.47 16.92
CA PRO A 146 -0.18 -1.10 15.55
C PRO A 146 -1.46 -0.73 14.81
N LEU A 147 -1.41 0.37 14.05
CA LEU A 147 -2.55 0.87 13.26
C LEU A 147 -3.08 -0.17 12.26
N LEU A 148 -2.17 -1.00 11.74
CA LEU A 148 -2.46 -2.12 10.87
C LEU A 148 -1.60 -3.32 11.33
N PRO A 149 -2.14 -4.24 12.14
CA PRO A 149 -1.41 -5.44 12.57
C PRO A 149 -1.27 -6.45 11.43
N ALA A 150 -0.23 -7.29 11.49
CA ALA A 150 -0.02 -8.35 10.50
C ALA A 150 -1.17 -9.37 10.47
N SER A 151 -1.89 -9.54 11.58
CA SER A 151 -3.06 -10.42 11.71
C SER A 151 -4.24 -10.01 10.81
N GLU A 152 -4.30 -8.73 10.39
CA GLU A 152 -5.30 -8.26 9.44
C GLU A 152 -4.95 -8.57 7.97
N LEU A 153 -3.69 -8.91 7.67
CA LEU A 153 -3.23 -9.20 6.31
C LEU A 153 -3.57 -10.65 5.91
N GLN A 154 -4.78 -10.84 5.41
CA GLN A 154 -5.34 -12.14 5.01
C GLN A 154 -5.14 -12.40 3.51
N PHE A 155 -3.90 -12.28 3.07
CA PHE A 155 -3.46 -12.56 1.70
C PHE A 155 -2.00 -13.05 1.68
N PRO A 156 -1.58 -13.80 0.65
CA PRO A 156 -0.20 -14.23 0.52
C PRO A 156 0.73 -13.07 0.17
N LEU A 157 2.02 -13.17 0.52
CA LEU A 157 3.01 -12.19 0.12
C LEU A 157 3.03 -11.99 -1.41
N PRO A 158 3.36 -10.77 -1.89
CA PRO A 158 3.57 -10.53 -3.31
C PRO A 158 4.58 -11.51 -3.91
N SER A 159 4.31 -12.02 -5.11
CA SER A 159 5.12 -13.01 -5.82
C SER A 159 5.76 -12.44 -7.09
N ASN A 160 6.66 -13.23 -7.69
CA ASN A 160 7.30 -13.01 -8.99
C ASN A 160 7.78 -11.56 -9.22
N ASN A 161 8.76 -11.13 -8.40
CA ASN A 161 9.42 -9.85 -8.56
C ASN A 161 10.08 -9.65 -9.94
N PRO A 162 10.67 -10.67 -10.59
CA PRO A 162 11.17 -10.52 -11.96
C PRO A 162 10.07 -10.10 -12.95
N LEU A 163 8.90 -10.75 -12.91
CA LEU A 163 7.77 -10.38 -13.77
C LEU A 163 7.26 -8.96 -13.46
N TRP A 164 7.08 -8.62 -12.18
CA TRP A 164 6.62 -7.29 -11.78
C TRP A 164 7.55 -6.16 -12.26
N ASN A 165 8.86 -6.40 -12.24
CA ASN A 165 9.87 -5.42 -12.62
C ASN A 165 10.27 -5.49 -14.11
N SER A 166 9.60 -6.33 -14.90
CA SER A 166 9.88 -6.44 -16.34
C SER A 166 9.53 -5.13 -17.05
N VAL A 167 10.48 -4.55 -17.76
CA VAL A 167 10.28 -3.28 -18.49
C VAL A 167 9.93 -3.57 -19.95
N GLY A 168 10.55 -4.61 -20.52
CA GLY A 168 10.33 -5.04 -21.90
C GLY A 168 9.33 -6.19 -22.02
N ARG A 169 8.74 -6.32 -23.23
CA ARG A 169 7.89 -7.47 -23.57
C ARG A 169 8.63 -8.80 -23.43
N ASP A 170 9.88 -8.86 -23.89
CA ASP A 170 10.65 -10.11 -23.89
C ASP A 170 10.93 -10.61 -22.46
N GLU A 171 11.25 -9.70 -21.54
CA GLU A 171 11.42 -10.01 -20.12
C GLU A 171 10.11 -10.49 -19.50
N TRP A 172 9.00 -9.81 -19.82
CA TRP A 172 7.67 -10.18 -19.35
C TRP A 172 7.31 -11.60 -19.81
N GLU A 173 7.49 -11.90 -21.10
CA GLU A 173 7.18 -13.21 -21.66
C GLU A 173 8.08 -14.33 -21.12
N ALA A 174 9.34 -14.02 -20.78
CA ALA A 174 10.25 -14.97 -20.14
C ALA A 174 9.78 -15.29 -18.70
N ASN A 175 9.51 -14.27 -17.91
CA ASN A 175 9.14 -14.42 -16.49
C ASN A 175 7.70 -14.94 -16.30
N ALA A 176 6.80 -14.71 -17.27
CA ALA A 176 5.41 -15.17 -17.20
C ALA A 176 5.27 -16.68 -17.42
N LYS A 177 6.22 -17.33 -18.12
CA LYS A 177 6.19 -18.79 -18.38
C LYS A 177 6.44 -19.62 -17.12
N GLU A 178 7.13 -19.04 -16.13
CA GLU A 178 7.47 -19.71 -14.87
C GLU A 178 6.32 -19.64 -13.84
N GLU A 179 5.29 -18.84 -14.11
CA GLU A 179 4.20 -18.61 -13.17
C GLU A 179 2.92 -19.33 -13.61
N ASN A 180 2.39 -20.18 -12.72
CA ASN A 180 0.99 -20.55 -12.80
C ASN A 180 0.17 -19.30 -12.49
N MET A 181 -0.41 -18.71 -13.53
CA MET A 181 -1.33 -17.57 -13.45
C MET A 181 -2.35 -17.76 -12.30
N VAL A 182 -2.78 -16.65 -11.69
CA VAL A 182 -3.67 -16.65 -10.52
C VAL A 182 -4.90 -17.56 -10.74
N SER A 183 -5.12 -18.48 -9.81
CA SER A 183 -6.38 -19.22 -9.72
C SER A 183 -7.41 -18.41 -8.93
N LEU A 184 -8.55 -18.08 -9.54
CA LEU A 184 -9.64 -17.38 -8.86
C LEU A 184 -10.37 -18.26 -7.82
N ASN A 185 -10.13 -19.57 -7.82
CA ASN A 185 -10.77 -20.54 -6.94
C ASN A 185 -9.88 -20.99 -5.77
N ASP A 186 -8.63 -20.55 -5.73
CA ASP A 186 -7.68 -20.87 -4.65
C ASP A 186 -7.40 -19.62 -3.83
N ASP A 187 -7.90 -19.59 -2.60
CA ASP A 187 -7.71 -18.47 -1.69
C ASP A 187 -6.33 -18.47 -1.00
N LEU A 188 -5.51 -19.50 -1.20
CA LEU A 188 -4.16 -19.62 -0.67
C LEU A 188 -4.09 -19.39 0.85
N GLN A 189 -5.12 -19.77 1.61
CA GLN A 189 -5.22 -19.56 3.06
C GLN A 189 -3.97 -20.01 3.85
N GLY A 190 -3.35 -21.11 3.45
CA GLY A 190 -2.13 -21.63 4.08
C GLY A 190 -0.90 -20.74 3.91
N LYS A 191 -0.94 -19.76 2.99
CA LYS A 191 0.15 -18.83 2.68
C LYS A 191 -0.13 -17.40 3.16
N TRP A 192 -1.25 -17.15 3.83
CA TRP A 192 -1.61 -15.80 4.29
C TRP A 192 -0.60 -15.27 5.31
N ILE A 193 -0.29 -13.97 5.21
CA ILE A 193 0.63 -13.28 6.12
C ILE A 193 0.16 -13.37 7.58
N SER A 194 -1.15 -13.24 7.82
CA SER A 194 -1.77 -13.37 9.14
C SER A 194 -1.46 -14.68 9.87
N LYS A 195 -1.14 -15.77 9.16
CA LYS A 195 -0.72 -17.06 9.77
C LYS A 195 0.67 -16.98 10.41
N PHE A 196 1.44 -15.95 10.08
CA PHE A 196 2.80 -15.71 10.58
C PHE A 196 2.89 -14.40 11.37
N ALA A 197 1.76 -13.81 11.77
CA ALA A 197 1.70 -12.51 12.44
C ALA A 197 2.57 -12.48 13.70
N ASP A 198 2.49 -13.48 14.56
CA ASP A 198 3.29 -13.58 15.79
C ASP A 198 4.81 -13.54 15.52
N VAL A 199 5.24 -14.14 14.40
CA VAL A 199 6.66 -14.15 13.99
C VAL A 199 7.08 -12.78 13.47
N LEU A 200 6.23 -12.11 12.71
CA LEU A 200 6.51 -10.77 12.17
C LEU A 200 6.55 -9.71 13.28
N GLU A 201 5.62 -9.80 14.23
CA GLU A 201 5.57 -8.95 15.42
C GLU A 201 6.82 -9.17 16.29
N PHE A 202 7.27 -10.41 16.47
CA PHE A 202 8.52 -10.72 17.16
C PHE A 202 9.76 -10.12 16.49
N LEU A 203 9.77 -10.06 15.15
CA LEU A 203 10.89 -9.52 14.37
C LEU A 203 10.87 -7.97 14.23
N GLY A 204 9.81 -7.31 14.73
CA GLY A 204 9.65 -5.86 14.59
C GLY A 204 9.51 -5.40 13.12
N LEU A 205 8.92 -6.25 12.27
CA LEU A 205 8.72 -6.02 10.84
C LEU A 205 7.29 -5.65 10.51
#